data_AF-A0A353PFP4-F1
#
_entry.id   AF-A0A353PFP4-F1
#
_cell.length_a   1.000
_cell.length_b   1.000
_cell.length_c   1.000
_cell.angle_alpha   90.00
_cell.angle_beta   90.00
_cell.angle_gamma   90.00
#
_symmetry.space_group_name_H-M   'P 1'
#
loop_
_entity.id
_entity.type
_entity.pdbx_description
1 polymer ?
#
loop_
_entity_poly.entity_id
_entity_poly.type
_entity_poly.pdbx_seq_one_letter_code
_entity_poly.pdbx_strand_id
1 'polypeptide(L)'
;MTGAVVPTAWLLELLAFPLELDYLHATRYDGAIQGAELRWIHQPRMALADRTVLLVDDILDEGVTLDALQSWCRAQGAAEVRTAVLARKLHDRNHLGTSADYIGLDVPDRYVFGAGMDYKGYWRNLPAIYAVRGT
;
A
#
# COMPACT_ATOMS: atom_id res chain seq x y z
N MET A 1 -3.89 -3.60 4.78
CA MET A 1 -4.61 -3.11 5.97
C MET A 1 -3.62 -2.81 7.09
N THR A 2 -3.87 -1.85 7.98
CA THR A 2 -5.04 -0.95 8.08
C THR A 2 -4.84 0.43 7.45
N GLY A 3 -3.62 0.77 7.03
CA GLY A 3 -3.26 2.07 6.45
C GLY A 3 -4.16 2.53 5.30
N ALA A 4 -4.28 1.67 4.28
CA ALA A 4 -5.05 1.92 3.06
C ALA A 4 -6.54 2.23 3.23
N VAL A 5 -7.16 2.03 4.39
CA VAL A 5 -8.62 2.16 4.57
C VAL A 5 -9.12 3.55 4.18
N VAL A 6 -8.43 4.60 4.64
CA VAL A 6 -8.83 5.98 4.37
C VAL A 6 -8.58 6.37 2.90
N PRO A 7 -7.38 6.14 2.32
CA PRO A 7 -7.15 6.36 0.89
C PRO A 7 -8.15 5.62 -0.01
N THR A 8 -8.45 4.36 0.28
CA THR A 8 -9.41 3.57 -0.49
C THR A 8 -10.81 4.14 -0.39
N ALA A 9 -11.26 4.57 0.79
CA ALA A 9 -12.57 5.21 0.95
C ALA A 9 -12.70 6.48 0.11
N TRP A 10 -11.68 7.36 0.13
CA TRP A 10 -11.67 8.57 -0.70
C TRP A 10 -11.61 8.25 -2.19
N LEU A 11 -10.86 7.23 -2.59
CA LEU A 11 -10.75 6.82 -3.99
C LEU A 11 -12.09 6.25 -4.51
N LEU A 12 -12.78 5.42 -3.72
CA LEU A 12 -14.05 4.79 -4.11
C LEU A 12 -15.12 5.82 -4.48
N GLU A 13 -15.16 6.97 -3.81
CA GLU A 13 -16.12 8.05 -4.11
C GLU A 13 -15.86 8.71 -5.48
N LEU A 14 -14.66 8.57 -6.03
CA LEU A 14 -14.24 9.19 -7.30
C LEU A 14 -14.30 8.23 -8.50
N LEU A 15 -14.36 6.92 -8.28
CA LEU A 15 -14.37 5.91 -9.34
C LEU A 15 -15.79 5.65 -9.85
N ALA A 16 -16.16 6.32 -10.95
CA ALA A 16 -17.49 6.25 -11.55
C ALA A 16 -17.66 5.06 -12.52
N PHE A 17 -17.31 3.85 -12.11
CA PHE A 17 -17.49 2.61 -12.89
C PHE A 17 -17.69 1.39 -11.96
N PRO A 18 -18.27 0.28 -12.46
CA PRO A 18 -18.44 -0.93 -11.68
C PRO A 18 -17.10 -1.54 -11.26
N LEU A 19 -16.95 -1.83 -9.97
CA LEU A 19 -15.77 -2.47 -9.39
C LEU A 19 -16.17 -3.39 -8.24
N GLU A 20 -15.27 -4.31 -7.89
CA GLU A 20 -15.38 -5.14 -6.68
C GLU A 20 -14.32 -4.71 -5.67
N LEU A 21 -14.66 -4.72 -4.37
CA LEU A 21 -13.77 -4.34 -3.29
C LEU A 21 -13.48 -5.56 -2.40
N ASP A 22 -12.21 -5.88 -2.23
CA ASP A 22 -11.72 -6.87 -1.26
C ASP A 22 -10.57 -6.25 -0.45
N TYR A 23 -10.08 -6.98 0.56
CA TYR A 23 -8.93 -6.54 1.33
C TYR A 23 -7.94 -7.67 1.58
N LEU A 24 -6.70 -7.25 1.74
CA LEU A 24 -5.62 -8.11 2.18
C LEU A 24 -4.87 -7.50 3.36
N HIS A 25 -4.28 -8.37 4.16
CA HIS A 25 -3.47 -8.00 5.31
C HIS A 25 -2.31 -8.97 5.41
N ALA A 26 -1.12 -8.46 5.17
CA ALA A 26 0.12 -9.21 5.32
C ALA A 26 1.11 -8.38 6.14
N THR A 27 1.93 -9.08 6.93
CA THR A 27 3.11 -8.51 7.60
C THR A 27 4.36 -9.14 7.00
N ARG A 28 5.53 -8.58 7.31
CA ARG A 28 6.83 -9.15 6.94
C ARG A 28 7.46 -9.86 8.14
N TYR A 29 8.26 -10.88 7.87
CA TYR A 29 9.14 -11.48 8.88
C TYR A 29 10.36 -10.59 9.11
N ASP A 30 10.56 -10.20 10.37
CA ASP A 30 11.81 -9.59 10.84
C ASP A 30 12.87 -10.67 11.03
N GLY A 31 13.46 -11.14 9.93
CA GLY A 31 14.53 -12.14 10.03
C GLY A 31 14.95 -12.72 8.69
N ALA A 32 16.20 -12.44 8.33
CA ALA A 32 16.97 -13.02 7.22
C ALA A 32 16.59 -12.57 5.79
N ILE A 33 17.38 -11.61 5.29
CA ILE A 33 18.19 -11.71 4.06
C ILE A 33 17.68 -12.79 3.07
N GLN A 34 17.15 -12.32 1.93
CA GLN A 34 16.72 -13.10 0.74
C GLN A 34 15.43 -13.91 0.89
N GLY A 35 14.30 -13.24 0.69
CA GLY A 35 12.98 -13.86 0.54
C GLY A 35 11.90 -13.01 1.17
N ALA A 36 11.26 -12.14 0.39
CA ALA A 36 10.14 -11.31 0.82
C ALA A 36 8.86 -12.16 1.00
N GLU A 37 8.90 -13.16 1.89
CA GLU A 37 7.71 -13.97 2.17
C GLU A 37 6.70 -13.14 2.98
N LEU A 38 5.54 -12.94 2.37
CA LEU A 38 4.40 -12.31 3.02
C LEU A 38 3.85 -13.25 4.09
N ARG A 39 3.80 -12.78 5.34
CA ARG A 39 3.05 -13.44 6.39
C ARG A 39 1.60 -12.98 6.33
N TRP A 40 0.71 -13.86 5.90
CA TRP A 40 -0.71 -13.54 5.77
C TRP A 40 -1.42 -13.49 7.12
N ILE A 41 -2.11 -12.38 7.37
CA ILE A 41 -3.16 -12.26 8.38
C ILE A 41 -4.52 -12.48 7.71
N HIS A 42 -4.71 -11.94 6.51
CA HIS A 42 -5.89 -12.16 5.68
C HIS A 42 -5.50 -12.12 4.19
N GLN A 43 -5.88 -13.16 3.47
CA GLN A 43 -5.83 -13.20 2.01
C GLN A 43 -7.18 -12.76 1.42
N PRO A 44 -7.19 -12.10 0.25
CA PRO A 44 -8.44 -11.74 -0.40
C PRO A 44 -9.27 -13.01 -0.68
N ARG A 45 -10.59 -12.88 -0.60
CA ARG A 45 -11.54 -13.96 -0.85
C ARG A 45 -11.82 -14.14 -2.33
N MET A 46 -11.73 -13.05 -3.10
CA MET A 46 -11.95 -13.07 -4.54
C MET A 46 -10.75 -13.72 -5.24
N ALA A 47 -11.04 -14.63 -6.18
CA ALA A 47 -10.03 -15.16 -7.08
C ALA A 47 -9.51 -14.03 -7.98
N LEU A 48 -8.19 -13.90 -8.09
CA LEU A 48 -7.55 -12.85 -8.88
C LEU A 48 -7.34 -13.24 -10.35
N ALA A 49 -7.48 -14.53 -10.68
CA ALA A 49 -7.27 -15.05 -12.03
C ALA A 49 -8.09 -14.26 -13.08
N ASP A 50 -7.42 -13.88 -14.17
CA ASP A 50 -8.00 -13.15 -15.32
C ASP A 50 -8.60 -11.77 -14.99
N ARG A 51 -8.24 -11.17 -13.84
CA ARG A 51 -8.72 -9.85 -13.42
C ARG A 51 -7.65 -8.77 -13.53
N THR A 52 -8.09 -7.54 -13.76
CA THR A 52 -7.31 -6.33 -13.47
C THR A 52 -7.44 -6.01 -11.98
N VAL A 53 -6.32 -6.00 -11.28
CA VAL A 53 -6.25 -5.76 -9.82
C VAL A 53 -5.58 -4.42 -9.57
N LEU A 54 -6.25 -3.52 -8.84
CA LEU A 54 -5.65 -2.30 -8.31
C LEU A 54 -5.35 -2.50 -6.82
N LEU A 55 -4.06 -2.61 -6.48
CA LEU A 55 -3.59 -2.58 -5.09
C LEU A 55 -3.56 -1.13 -4.61
N VAL A 56 -4.23 -0.85 -3.50
CA VAL A 56 -4.25 0.49 -2.88
C VAL A 56 -3.55 0.41 -1.52
N ASP A 57 -2.59 1.31 -1.28
CA ASP A 57 -1.92 1.47 0.01
C ASP A 57 -1.83 2.94 0.45
N ASP A 58 -1.54 3.18 1.72
CA ASP A 58 -1.40 4.54 2.25
C ASP A 58 -0.08 5.21 1.86
N ILE A 59 1.04 4.51 1.96
CA ILE A 59 2.35 5.08 1.68
C ILE A 59 3.33 4.10 1.02
N LEU A 60 4.00 4.59 -0.04
CA LEU A 60 5.21 3.97 -0.57
C LEU A 60 6.44 4.53 0.15
N ASP A 61 7.02 3.73 1.04
CA ASP A 61 8.32 3.97 1.69
C ASP A 61 9.41 3.24 0.88
N GLU A 62 10.04 2.20 1.43
CA GLU A 62 11.02 1.38 0.70
C GLU A 62 10.41 0.52 -0.41
N GLY A 63 9.10 0.20 -0.36
CA GLY A 63 8.40 -0.54 -1.41
C GLY A 63 8.47 -2.06 -1.35
N VAL A 64 9.25 -2.66 -0.44
CA VAL A 64 9.40 -4.13 -0.36
C VAL A 64 8.07 -4.88 -0.21
N THR A 65 7.17 -4.39 0.65
CA THR A 65 5.85 -5.01 0.84
C THR A 65 5.00 -4.90 -0.42
N LEU A 66 5.01 -3.75 -1.07
CA LEU A 66 4.23 -3.50 -2.30
C LEU A 66 4.71 -4.40 -3.45
N ASP A 67 6.02 -4.57 -3.59
CA ASP A 67 6.62 -5.46 -4.59
C ASP A 67 6.23 -6.93 -4.37
N ALA A 68 6.32 -7.40 -3.12
CA ALA A 68 5.92 -8.75 -2.76
C ALA A 68 4.42 -8.99 -3.04
N LEU A 69 3.57 -8.00 -2.76
CA LEU A 69 2.13 -8.07 -3.07
C LEU A 69 1.86 -8.07 -4.57
N GLN A 70 2.56 -7.24 -5.36
CA GLN A 70 2.44 -7.25 -6.81
C GLN A 70 2.83 -8.61 -7.39
N SER A 71 3.97 -9.16 -6.96
CA SER A 71 4.46 -10.47 -7.36
C SER A 71 3.49 -11.58 -6.98
N TRP A 72 2.93 -11.52 -5.77
CA TRP A 72 1.91 -12.46 -5.32
C TRP A 72 0.63 -12.39 -6.17
N CYS A 73 0.10 -11.19 -6.46
CA CYS A 73 -1.09 -11.03 -7.31
C CYS A 73 -0.87 -11.61 -8.71
N ARG A 74 0.30 -11.37 -9.33
CA ARG A 74 0.67 -11.97 -10.62
C ARG A 74 0.72 -13.49 -10.53
N ALA A 75 1.28 -14.04 -9.46
CA ALA A 75 1.32 -15.49 -9.22
C ALA A 75 -0.07 -16.11 -8.99
N GLN A 76 -1.07 -15.33 -8.55
CA GLN A 76 -2.47 -15.76 -8.46
C GLN A 76 -3.23 -15.68 -9.80
N GLY A 77 -2.55 -15.33 -10.90
CA GLY A 77 -3.13 -15.29 -12.24
C GLY A 77 -3.81 -13.97 -12.61
N ALA A 78 -3.57 -12.87 -11.88
CA ALA A 78 -4.08 -11.56 -12.28
C ALA A 78 -3.61 -11.20 -13.70
N ALA A 79 -4.55 -10.79 -14.55
CA ALA A 79 -4.26 -10.36 -15.92
C ALA A 79 -3.45 -9.06 -15.95
N GLU A 80 -3.72 -8.18 -15.00
CA GLU A 80 -3.02 -6.92 -14.83
C GLU A 80 -2.97 -6.57 -13.34
N VAL A 81 -1.83 -6.05 -12.88
CA VAL A 81 -1.67 -5.56 -11.50
C VAL A 81 -1.20 -4.12 -11.56
N ARG A 82 -2.02 -3.22 -11.03
CA ARG A 82 -1.74 -1.79 -10.86
C ARG A 82 -1.65 -1.45 -9.38
N THR A 83 -1.00 -0.34 -9.09
CA THR A 83 -0.73 0.12 -7.72
C THR A 83 -1.06 1.61 -7.57
N ALA A 84 -1.78 1.95 -6.52
CA ALA A 84 -2.05 3.33 -6.13
C ALA A 84 -1.64 3.55 -4.67
N VAL A 85 -0.91 4.64 -4.43
CA VAL A 85 -0.54 5.06 -3.07
C VAL A 85 -0.95 6.50 -2.83
N LEU A 86 -1.43 6.81 -1.63
CA LEU A 86 -1.73 8.20 -1.27
C LEU A 86 -0.45 9.04 -1.23
N ALA A 87 0.60 8.51 -0.59
CA ALA A 87 1.88 9.21 -0.43
C ALA A 87 3.07 8.36 -0.93
N ARG A 88 4.11 9.02 -1.43
CA ARG A 88 5.42 8.43 -1.68
C ARG A 88 6.49 9.20 -0.90
N LYS A 89 7.34 8.50 -0.14
CA LYS A 89 8.51 9.13 0.48
C LYS A 89 9.61 9.38 -0.53
N LEU A 90 10.20 10.56 -0.47
CA LEU A 90 11.37 10.91 -1.26
C LEU A 90 12.65 10.58 -0.48
N HIS A 91 13.26 9.44 -0.82
CA HIS A 91 14.56 9.02 -0.32
C HIS A 91 15.23 8.01 -1.27
N ASP A 92 16.53 7.78 -1.08
CA ASP A 92 17.33 6.86 -1.90
C ASP A 92 17.24 5.38 -1.45
N ARG A 93 16.45 5.07 -0.41
CA ARG A 93 16.27 3.72 0.14
C ARG A 93 15.25 2.86 -0.61
N ASN A 94 14.85 3.26 -1.82
CA ASN A 94 13.83 2.52 -2.57
C ASN A 94 14.34 1.13 -2.92
N HIS A 95 13.49 0.12 -2.72
CA HIS A 95 13.75 -1.22 -3.22
C HIS A 95 13.88 -1.16 -4.73
N LEU A 96 14.98 -1.72 -5.25
CA LEU A 96 15.36 -1.59 -6.65
C LEU A 96 14.21 -2.04 -7.56
N GLY A 97 13.65 -1.09 -8.31
CA GLY A 97 12.59 -1.35 -9.31
C GLY A 97 11.16 -1.24 -8.81
N THR A 98 10.91 -0.97 -7.51
CA THR A 98 9.54 -0.80 -7.03
C THR A 98 9.05 0.63 -7.24
N SER A 99 7.97 0.77 -8.01
CA SER A 99 7.23 2.03 -8.20
C SER A 99 5.73 1.79 -8.03
N ALA A 100 5.01 2.84 -7.64
CA ALA A 100 3.55 2.87 -7.75
C ALA A 100 3.13 3.47 -9.10
N ASP A 101 2.08 2.93 -9.73
CA ASP A 101 1.53 3.47 -10.99
C ASP A 101 0.86 4.83 -10.76
N TYR A 102 0.16 4.97 -9.64
CA TYR A 102 -0.57 6.18 -9.26
C TYR A 102 -0.10 6.67 -7.89
N ILE A 103 0.31 7.93 -7.82
CA ILE A 103 0.84 8.56 -6.61
C ILE A 103 0.02 9.82 -6.35
N GLY A 104 -0.58 9.92 -5.17
CA GLY A 104 -1.34 11.11 -4.77
C GLY A 104 -0.44 12.32 -4.55
N LEU A 105 0.62 12.15 -3.76
CA LEU A 105 1.61 13.20 -3.49
C LEU A 105 2.96 12.66 -3.00
N ASP A 106 3.98 13.50 -3.10
CA ASP A 106 5.30 13.24 -2.53
C ASP A 106 5.44 13.86 -1.14
N VAL A 107 6.05 13.12 -0.22
CA VAL A 107 6.38 13.57 1.14
C VAL A 107 7.89 13.50 1.39
N PRO A 108 8.46 14.38 2.24
CA PRO A 108 9.85 14.26 2.65
C PRO A 108 10.10 12.95 3.42
N ASP A 109 11.37 12.52 3.50
CA ASP A 109 11.78 11.39 4.33
C ASP A 109 11.66 11.69 5.83
N ARG A 110 10.42 11.70 6.31
CA ARG A 110 10.03 11.95 7.69
C ARG A 110 8.98 10.93 8.09
N TYR A 111 8.84 10.76 9.39
CA TYR A 111 7.71 10.01 9.92
C TYR A 111 6.43 10.81 9.72
N VAL A 112 5.59 10.35 8.80
CA VAL A 112 4.28 10.94 8.48
C VAL A 112 3.14 10.07 9.01
N PHE A 113 2.01 10.69 9.33
CA PHE A 113 0.81 10.04 9.87
C PHE A 113 -0.45 10.84 9.51
N GLY A 114 -1.63 10.29 9.79
CA GLY A 114 -2.90 10.85 9.32
C GLY A 114 -3.31 10.30 7.96
N ALA A 115 -4.54 10.61 7.53
CA ALA A 115 -5.08 10.10 6.26
C ALA A 115 -4.90 8.58 6.08
N GLY A 116 -5.17 7.80 7.13
CA GLY A 116 -5.01 6.34 7.15
C GLY A 116 -3.69 5.86 7.78
N MET A 117 -2.59 6.60 7.63
CA MET A 117 -1.29 6.28 8.23
C MET A 117 -1.32 6.49 9.75
N ASP A 118 -0.69 5.60 10.52
CA ASP A 118 -0.65 5.74 11.97
C ASP A 118 0.62 6.38 12.52
N TYR A 119 0.48 6.89 13.74
CA TYR A 119 1.58 7.10 14.67
C TYR A 119 1.36 6.20 15.88
N LYS A 120 2.12 5.10 15.99
CA LYS A 120 2.01 4.12 17.09
C LYS A 120 0.59 3.54 17.24
N GLY A 121 -0.10 3.30 16.13
CA GLY A 121 -1.48 2.83 16.09
C GLY A 121 -2.55 3.93 16.20
N TYR A 122 -2.18 5.18 16.50
CA TYR A 122 -3.09 6.32 16.64
C TYR A 122 -3.15 7.18 15.38
N TRP A 123 -4.08 8.14 15.38
CA TRP A 123 -4.13 9.27 14.45
C TRP A 123 -4.39 8.97 12.97
N ARG A 124 -4.76 7.73 12.62
CA ARG A 124 -5.21 7.38 11.26
C ARG A 124 -6.38 8.25 10.77
N ASN A 125 -7.21 8.73 11.70
CA ASN A 125 -8.43 9.49 11.44
C ASN A 125 -8.20 10.99 11.16
N LEU A 126 -6.97 11.49 11.24
CA LEU A 126 -6.72 12.90 10.94
C LEU A 126 -6.97 13.19 9.45
N PRO A 127 -7.57 14.33 9.09
CA PRO A 127 -8.07 14.61 7.74
C PRO A 127 -6.97 15.04 6.75
N ALA A 128 -5.70 14.99 7.17
CA ALA A 128 -4.55 15.43 6.41
C ALA A 128 -3.32 14.62 6.81
N ILE A 129 -2.25 14.77 6.04
CA ILE A 129 -0.95 14.18 6.35
C ILE A 129 -0.18 15.16 7.24
N TYR A 130 0.26 14.64 8.39
CA TYR A 130 1.09 15.34 9.35
C TYR A 130 2.48 14.70 9.40
N ALA A 131 3.48 15.47 9.80
CA ALA A 131 4.83 14.96 10.00
C ALA A 131 5.27 15.19 11.45
N VAL A 132 5.86 14.17 12.08
CA VAL A 132 6.50 14.32 13.39
C VAL A 132 7.59 15.37 13.28
N ARG A 133 7.65 16.32 14.22
CA ARG A 133 8.67 17.37 14.25
C ARG A 133 10.06 16.72 14.16
N GLY A 134 10.80 17.06 13.11
CA GLY A 134 12.21 16.67 12.98
C GLY A 134 13.03 17.41 14.02
N THR A 135 13.99 16.72 14.63
CA THR A 135 15.09 17.33 15.39
C THR A 135 16.13 17.89 14.44
#